data_AF-A0A3C0IBV6-F1
#
_entry.id   AF-A0A3C0IBV6-F1
#
_cell.length_a   1.000
_cell.length_b   1.000
_cell.length_c   1.000
_cell.angle_alpha   90.00
_cell.angle_beta   90.00
_cell.angle_gamma   90.00
#
_symmetry.space_group_name_H-M   'P 1'
#
loop_
_entity.id
_entity.type
_entity.pdbx_description
1 polymer ?
#
loop_
_entity_poly.entity_id
_entity_poly.type
_entity_poly.pdbx_seq_one_letter_code
_entity_poly.pdbx_strand_id
1 'polypeptide(L)'
;MLFINRISSFNRHTFMKRSVQIFLFLVSVGFLGSFDFLQQGGQLSSLARRIGKGIQYRVVGQDSYHPGEKVEYSVNYGMFGTIANASIRVESGLFTVNDRVCYKVRMKGKTKGTFTEKLGFRVDDTWISYIDNEAITSQRFFRYIAENKFRREEYLYLNPATNTARLKFEVFTVENKYKMPKESAEGPEYILAEADKKEVRKEDKQVVIPADKQDADGYYYMQDLISGYYYMRTLNFDKLKEGDVITIPAIFEEQTYSFRIVYGGLDEVKIKGKYIEAHKFIPDLSGFTDDLFRGQNPITFWVSADKNHIPLKAEAKIFLGAIDLTLEQHENLLHTAEGY
;
A
#
# COMPACT_ATOMS: atom_id res chain seq x y z
N MET A 1 -26.12 4.14 -40.45
CA MET A 1 -26.59 2.81 -40.00
C MET A 1 -25.42 1.91 -39.56
N LEU A 2 -24.36 2.56 -39.06
CA LEU A 2 -23.32 2.06 -38.16
C LEU A 2 -23.69 2.59 -36.76
N PHE A 3 -23.20 1.96 -35.69
CA PHE A 3 -23.61 2.10 -34.28
C PHE A 3 -24.94 1.42 -33.96
N ILE A 4 -24.88 0.19 -33.41
CA ILE A 4 -25.81 -0.36 -32.37
C ILE A 4 -25.49 -1.84 -32.05
N ASN A 5 -24.73 -2.58 -32.87
CA ASN A 5 -24.56 -4.04 -32.65
C ASN A 5 -23.23 -4.50 -32.02
N ARG A 6 -22.66 -3.77 -31.06
CA ARG A 6 -21.50 -4.28 -30.29
C ARG A 6 -21.55 -3.97 -28.79
N ILE A 7 -22.74 -4.05 -28.20
CA ILE A 7 -22.95 -4.02 -26.74
C ILE A 7 -23.77 -5.26 -26.36
N SER A 8 -23.19 -6.46 -26.46
CA SER A 8 -23.81 -7.68 -25.93
C SER A 8 -22.77 -8.77 -25.62
N SER A 9 -21.97 -8.53 -24.57
CA SER A 9 -21.53 -9.60 -23.64
C SER A 9 -20.76 -8.97 -22.48
N PHE A 10 -21.33 -7.93 -21.87
CA PHE A 10 -20.77 -7.37 -20.65
C PHE A 10 -21.19 -8.23 -19.46
N ASN A 11 -20.38 -9.26 -19.20
CA ASN A 11 -20.64 -10.22 -18.14
C ASN A 11 -20.40 -9.54 -16.77
N ARG A 12 -21.48 -9.08 -16.13
CA ARG A 12 -21.49 -8.34 -14.84
C ARG A 12 -20.71 -9.05 -13.73
N HIS A 13 -20.56 -10.37 -13.81
CA HIS A 13 -19.87 -11.18 -12.80
C HIS A 13 -18.34 -11.09 -12.88
N THR A 14 -17.77 -10.97 -14.09
CA THR A 14 -16.33 -10.73 -14.36
C THR A 14 -15.95 -9.28 -14.11
N PHE A 15 -16.87 -8.37 -14.41
CA PHE A 15 -16.76 -6.94 -14.17
C PHE A 15 -16.57 -6.63 -12.68
N MET A 16 -17.47 -7.13 -11.84
CA MET A 16 -17.44 -6.89 -10.42
C MET A 16 -16.19 -7.49 -9.79
N LYS A 17 -15.74 -8.69 -10.20
CA LYS A 17 -14.45 -9.27 -9.76
C LYS A 17 -13.23 -8.36 -10.05
N ARG A 18 -13.21 -7.63 -11.17
CA ARG A 18 -12.14 -6.66 -11.49
C ARG A 18 -12.29 -5.35 -10.70
N SER A 19 -13.51 -4.82 -10.53
CA SER A 19 -13.81 -3.63 -9.70
C SER A 19 -13.52 -3.80 -8.21
N VAL A 20 -13.32 -5.04 -7.80
CA VAL A 20 -13.08 -5.52 -6.45
C VAL A 20 -11.60 -5.66 -6.18
N GLN A 21 -10.88 -6.25 -7.13
CA GLN A 21 -9.42 -6.14 -7.16
C GLN A 21 -9.02 -4.66 -7.17
N ILE A 22 -9.80 -3.74 -7.77
CA ILE A 22 -9.64 -2.28 -7.64
C ILE A 22 -9.80 -1.77 -6.20
N PHE A 23 -10.73 -2.29 -5.40
CA PHE A 23 -10.91 -1.87 -4.01
C PHE A 23 -9.65 -2.15 -3.19
N LEU A 24 -9.10 -3.34 -3.38
CA LEU A 24 -7.78 -3.71 -2.90
C LEU A 24 -6.71 -2.81 -3.49
N PHE A 25 -6.71 -2.61 -4.81
CA PHE A 25 -5.78 -1.78 -5.60
C PHE A 25 -5.90 -0.29 -5.32
N LEU A 26 -6.91 0.26 -4.67
CA LEU A 26 -6.94 1.69 -4.31
C LEU A 26 -6.55 1.90 -2.86
N VAL A 27 -6.71 0.84 -2.07
CA VAL A 27 -6.04 0.64 -0.79
C VAL A 27 -4.55 0.22 -1.02
N SER A 28 -4.18 -0.34 -2.19
CA SER A 28 -2.79 -0.78 -2.54
C SER A 28 -2.07 0.09 -3.55
N VAL A 29 -2.75 0.78 -4.44
CA VAL A 29 -2.16 1.21 -5.69
C VAL A 29 -2.76 2.56 -6.07
N GLY A 30 -2.11 3.59 -5.55
CA GLY A 30 -1.51 4.56 -6.45
C GLY A 30 -0.14 4.10 -6.96
N PHE A 31 0.24 2.84 -6.88
CA PHE A 31 1.62 2.35 -6.90
C PHE A 31 1.88 1.26 -7.95
N LEU A 32 1.87 1.57 -9.25
CA LEU A 32 2.33 0.60 -10.26
C LEU A 32 3.01 1.27 -11.44
N GLY A 33 4.31 1.02 -11.57
CA GLY A 33 5.09 1.27 -12.77
C GLY A 33 6.04 0.12 -13.01
N SER A 34 5.96 -0.51 -14.18
CA SER A 34 6.98 -1.39 -14.79
C SER A 34 7.67 -0.56 -15.88
N PHE A 35 8.94 -0.68 -16.28
CA PHE A 35 10.02 -1.65 -16.15
C PHE A 35 11.30 -0.85 -16.50
N ASP A 36 12.40 -0.99 -15.76
CA ASP A 36 13.75 -0.79 -16.31
C ASP A 36 14.52 -2.07 -16.05
N PHE A 37 14.72 -2.86 -17.10
CA PHE A 37 15.59 -4.02 -17.10
C PHE A 37 16.90 -3.59 -17.73
N LEU A 38 17.97 -3.45 -16.93
CA LEU A 38 19.36 -3.67 -17.35
C LEU A 38 20.30 -3.81 -16.15
N GLN A 39 21.27 -4.73 -16.33
CA GLN A 39 22.41 -5.13 -15.48
C GLN A 39 22.18 -6.12 -14.31
N GLN A 40 22.29 -7.41 -14.65
CA GLN A 40 22.93 -8.39 -13.77
C GLN A 40 24.45 -8.19 -13.81
N GLY A 41 25.05 -7.75 -12.70
CA GLY A 41 26.52 -7.70 -12.57
C GLY A 41 26.98 -6.81 -11.43
N GLY A 42 26.96 -7.30 -10.19
CA GLY A 42 27.52 -6.54 -9.06
C GLY A 42 27.25 -7.06 -7.64
N GLN A 43 26.47 -8.14 -7.45
CA GLN A 43 26.04 -8.56 -6.11
C GLN A 43 27.18 -9.06 -5.20
N LEU A 44 28.18 -9.77 -5.75
CA LEU A 44 29.25 -10.35 -4.92
C LEU A 44 30.24 -9.31 -4.40
N SER A 45 30.52 -8.25 -5.18
CA SER A 45 31.50 -7.21 -4.80
C SER A 45 30.94 -6.21 -3.78
N SER A 46 29.63 -5.91 -3.84
CA SER A 46 28.97 -5.03 -2.86
C SER A 46 28.74 -5.73 -1.52
N LEU A 47 28.37 -7.01 -1.53
CA LEU A 47 28.17 -7.82 -0.31
C LEU A 47 29.50 -8.02 0.45
N ALA A 48 30.58 -8.40 -0.26
CA ALA A 48 31.90 -8.58 0.33
C ALA A 48 32.45 -7.29 0.98
N ARG A 49 32.21 -6.13 0.35
CA ARG A 49 32.59 -4.82 0.90
C ARG A 49 31.87 -4.47 2.21
N ARG A 50 30.61 -4.90 2.37
CA ARG A 50 29.79 -4.63 3.57
C ARG A 50 30.10 -5.58 4.72
N ILE A 51 30.36 -6.86 4.44
CA ILE A 51 30.81 -7.80 5.48
C ILE A 51 32.09 -7.27 6.15
N GLY A 52 33.00 -6.66 5.38
CA GLY A 52 34.21 -6.03 5.92
C GLY A 52 34.01 -4.71 6.69
N LYS A 53 32.84 -4.05 6.59
CA LYS A 53 32.52 -2.77 7.28
C LYS A 53 31.41 -2.87 8.34
N GLY A 54 30.87 -4.07 8.55
CA GLY A 54 29.63 -4.26 9.32
C GLY A 54 28.39 -3.88 8.51
N ILE A 55 27.27 -4.53 8.80
CA ILE A 55 25.97 -4.22 8.21
C ILE A 55 25.55 -2.81 8.68
N GLN A 56 25.34 -1.89 7.73
CA GLN A 56 24.91 -0.52 8.01
C GLN A 56 23.53 -0.25 7.39
N TYR A 57 22.72 0.51 8.11
CA TYR A 57 21.43 1.05 7.69
C TYR A 57 21.52 2.59 7.57
N ARG A 58 20.68 3.18 6.73
CA ARG A 58 20.51 4.63 6.71
C ARG A 58 19.81 5.12 7.99
N VAL A 59 19.92 6.41 8.25
CA VAL A 59 19.17 7.10 9.30
C VAL A 59 18.37 8.21 8.64
N VAL A 60 17.05 8.19 8.84
CA VAL A 60 16.12 9.17 8.30
C VAL A 60 15.47 9.89 9.49
N GLY A 61 15.60 11.21 9.52
CA GLY A 61 14.86 12.01 10.50
C GLY A 61 13.36 11.92 10.21
N GLN A 62 12.57 11.59 11.23
CA GLN A 62 11.12 11.60 11.13
C GLN A 62 10.54 12.20 12.41
N ASP A 63 9.58 13.10 12.24
CA ASP A 63 8.87 13.75 13.33
C ASP A 63 7.38 13.87 13.03
N SER A 64 6.80 12.96 12.24
CA SER A 64 5.43 13.10 11.75
C SER A 64 4.43 12.11 12.37
N TYR A 65 4.90 11.05 13.02
CA TYR A 65 4.06 10.01 13.61
C TYR A 65 4.72 9.32 14.80
N HIS A 66 3.90 8.59 15.58
CA HIS A 66 4.38 7.85 16.74
C HIS A 66 3.50 6.62 17.05
N PRO A 67 3.97 5.70 17.93
CA PRO A 67 3.17 4.57 18.38
C PRO A 67 1.81 4.98 18.95
N GLY A 68 0.76 4.25 18.56
CA GLY A 68 -0.62 4.49 18.98
C GLY A 68 -1.45 5.35 18.02
N GLU A 69 -0.83 6.03 17.05
CA GLU A 69 -1.52 6.78 15.99
C GLU A 69 -2.57 5.91 15.29
N LYS A 70 -3.76 6.46 15.07
CA LYS A 70 -4.85 5.80 14.34
C LYS A 70 -5.54 6.78 13.41
N VAL A 71 -5.80 6.34 12.19
CA VAL A 71 -6.53 7.12 11.18
C VAL A 71 -7.57 6.22 10.51
N GLU A 72 -8.78 6.73 10.34
CA GLU A 72 -9.91 6.04 9.72
C GLU A 72 -10.40 6.80 8.49
N TYR A 73 -10.84 6.05 7.49
CA TYR A 73 -11.24 6.57 6.19
C TYR A 73 -12.56 5.96 5.74
N SER A 74 -13.32 6.73 4.97
CA SER A 74 -14.43 6.25 4.17
C SER A 74 -13.96 6.00 2.74
N VAL A 75 -14.39 4.89 2.16
CA VAL A 75 -14.22 4.62 0.74
C VAL A 75 -15.57 4.83 0.06
N ASN A 76 -15.62 5.80 -0.85
CA ASN A 76 -16.81 6.21 -1.56
C ASN A 76 -16.72 5.80 -3.03
N TYR A 77 -17.85 5.44 -3.63
CA TYR A 77 -17.91 5.07 -5.04
C TYR A 77 -19.02 5.82 -5.77
N GLY A 78 -18.62 6.85 -6.53
CA GLY A 78 -19.54 7.71 -7.28
C GLY A 78 -20.81 8.07 -6.50
N MET A 79 -21.98 7.93 -7.14
CA MET A 79 -23.27 8.23 -6.53
C MET A 79 -23.75 7.21 -5.47
N PHE A 80 -23.04 6.09 -5.30
CA PHE A 80 -23.42 5.06 -4.33
C PHE A 80 -23.00 5.42 -2.89
N GLY A 81 -22.25 6.51 -2.72
CA GLY A 81 -21.77 6.96 -1.41
C GLY A 81 -20.73 6.02 -0.82
N THR A 82 -20.68 5.93 0.50
CA THR A 82 -19.67 5.11 1.20
C THR A 82 -19.95 3.61 1.07
N ILE A 83 -19.02 2.89 0.46
CA ILE A 83 -19.09 1.45 0.21
C ILE A 83 -18.25 0.62 1.20
N ALA A 84 -17.26 1.24 1.83
CA ALA A 84 -16.36 0.58 2.77
C ALA A 84 -15.74 1.59 3.74
N ASN A 85 -15.10 1.06 4.78
CA ASN A 85 -14.21 1.83 5.63
C ASN A 85 -12.80 1.23 5.55
N ALA A 86 -11.79 2.07 5.74
CA ALA A 86 -10.42 1.63 5.97
C ALA A 86 -9.88 2.24 7.26
N SER A 87 -8.91 1.58 7.89
CA SER A 87 -8.20 2.14 9.03
C SER A 87 -6.71 1.82 8.92
N ILE A 88 -5.89 2.75 9.40
CA ILE A 88 -4.45 2.59 9.58
C ILE A 88 -4.16 2.83 11.06
N ARG A 89 -3.35 1.97 11.67
CA ARG A 89 -2.95 2.10 13.07
C ARG A 89 -1.48 1.75 13.23
N VAL A 90 -0.73 2.63 13.88
CA VAL A 90 0.57 2.30 14.45
C VAL A 90 0.29 1.63 15.80
N GLU A 91 0.68 0.38 15.96
CA GLU A 91 0.53 -0.32 17.24
C GLU A 91 1.33 0.41 18.33
N SER A 92 0.83 0.43 19.57
CA SER A 92 1.43 1.21 20.66
C SER A 92 2.77 0.66 21.16
N GLY A 93 3.07 -0.60 20.85
CA GLY A 93 4.33 -1.25 21.19
C GLY A 93 5.39 -1.11 20.09
N LEU A 94 6.66 -1.27 20.49
CA LEU A 94 7.78 -1.46 19.57
C LEU A 94 8.04 -2.96 19.40
N PHE A 95 8.48 -3.34 18.21
CA PHE A 95 8.73 -4.73 17.83
C PHE A 95 10.15 -4.89 17.33
N THR A 96 10.74 -6.07 17.50
CA THR A 96 12.07 -6.36 16.97
C THR A 96 11.98 -7.30 15.78
N VAL A 97 12.50 -6.87 14.63
CA VAL A 97 12.58 -7.68 13.40
C VAL A 97 13.96 -7.47 12.79
N ASN A 98 14.66 -8.56 12.43
CA ASN A 98 16.04 -8.51 11.93
C ASN A 98 16.99 -7.75 12.89
N ASP A 99 16.81 -7.93 14.21
CA ASP A 99 17.55 -7.23 15.26
C ASP A 99 17.43 -5.69 15.22
N ARG A 100 16.39 -5.19 14.54
CA ARG A 100 16.06 -3.76 14.44
C ARG A 100 14.77 -3.46 15.17
N VAL A 101 14.71 -2.28 15.78
CA VAL A 101 13.47 -1.77 16.39
C VAL A 101 12.55 -1.28 15.27
N CYS A 102 11.31 -1.73 15.31
CA CYS A 102 10.31 -1.48 14.28
C CYS A 102 9.00 -1.00 14.90
N TYR A 103 8.35 -0.07 14.20
CA TYR A 103 6.93 0.15 14.33
C TYR A 103 6.17 -0.98 13.63
N LYS A 104 5.08 -1.45 14.23
CA LYS A 104 4.11 -2.33 13.57
C LYS A 104 2.93 -1.48 13.14
N VAL A 105 2.74 -1.33 11.84
CA VAL A 105 1.61 -0.58 11.28
C VAL A 105 0.63 -1.56 10.66
N ARG A 106 -0.64 -1.45 11.05
CA ARG A 106 -1.72 -2.28 10.53
C ARG A 106 -2.71 -1.43 9.74
N MET A 107 -2.99 -1.86 8.51
CA MET A 107 -4.06 -1.35 7.68
C MET A 107 -5.18 -2.38 7.58
N LYS A 108 -6.44 -1.95 7.69
CA LYS A 108 -7.61 -2.79 7.47
C LYS A 108 -8.56 -2.13 6.48
N GLY A 109 -9.20 -2.93 5.63
CA GLY A 109 -10.22 -2.47 4.69
C GLY A 109 -11.45 -3.38 4.76
N LYS A 110 -12.65 -2.81 4.90
CA LYS A 110 -13.88 -3.60 5.06
C LYS A 110 -15.09 -2.96 4.43
N THR A 111 -15.79 -3.72 3.57
CA THR A 111 -17.05 -3.28 2.96
C THR A 111 -18.16 -3.10 4.00
N LYS A 112 -19.00 -2.08 3.83
CA LYS A 112 -20.18 -1.86 4.67
C LYS A 112 -21.27 -2.89 4.36
N GLY A 113 -21.96 -3.38 5.40
CA GLY A 113 -22.94 -4.47 5.29
C GLY A 113 -24.05 -4.24 4.26
N THR A 114 -24.58 -3.02 4.17
CA THR A 114 -25.62 -2.64 3.20
C THR A 114 -25.16 -2.72 1.74
N PHE A 115 -23.87 -2.51 1.45
CA PHE A 115 -23.32 -2.67 0.10
C PHE A 115 -23.08 -4.15 -0.22
N THR A 116 -22.58 -4.91 0.76
CA THR A 116 -22.40 -6.37 0.64
C THR A 116 -23.71 -7.08 0.33
N GLU A 117 -24.82 -6.68 0.95
CA GLU A 117 -26.15 -7.27 0.71
C GLU A 117 -26.71 -6.89 -0.67
N LYS A 118 -26.53 -5.65 -1.12
CA LYS A 118 -27.12 -5.16 -2.37
C LYS A 118 -26.39 -5.59 -3.63
N LEU A 119 -25.07 -5.73 -3.59
CA LEU A 119 -24.24 -6.04 -4.76
C LEU A 119 -23.48 -7.37 -4.63
N GLY A 120 -23.67 -8.11 -3.53
CA GLY A 120 -23.06 -9.43 -3.36
C GLY A 120 -21.54 -9.39 -3.27
N PHE A 121 -20.98 -8.29 -2.78
CA PHE A 121 -19.55 -8.08 -2.71
C PHE A 121 -19.04 -7.77 -1.29
N ARG A 122 -18.11 -8.60 -0.79
CA ARG A 122 -17.56 -8.50 0.56
C ARG A 122 -16.03 -8.45 0.55
N VAL A 123 -15.47 -7.52 1.32
CA VAL A 123 -14.03 -7.41 1.62
C VAL A 123 -13.82 -7.33 3.12
N ASP A 124 -12.75 -7.96 3.60
CA ASP A 124 -12.28 -7.89 4.98
C ASP A 124 -10.76 -8.13 5.01
N ASP A 125 -10.00 -7.16 4.51
CA ASP A 125 -8.55 -7.30 4.31
C ASP A 125 -7.77 -6.72 5.47
N THR A 126 -6.58 -7.25 5.70
CA THR A 126 -5.65 -6.77 6.74
C THR A 126 -4.23 -6.87 6.26
N TRP A 127 -3.54 -5.74 6.24
CA TRP A 127 -2.12 -5.67 5.87
C TRP A 127 -1.34 -5.10 7.05
N ILE A 128 -0.10 -5.54 7.19
CA ILE A 128 0.76 -5.19 8.30
C ILE A 128 2.17 -4.98 7.76
N SER A 129 2.80 -3.89 8.16
CA SER A 129 4.22 -3.63 7.90
C SER A 129 4.97 -3.45 9.21
N TYR A 130 6.16 -4.03 9.28
CA TYR A 130 7.13 -3.78 10.32
C TYR A 130 8.18 -2.83 9.76
N ILE A 131 8.04 -1.55 10.12
CA ILE A 131 8.83 -0.44 9.58
C ILE A 131 9.96 -0.13 10.56
N ASP A 132 11.20 -0.22 10.11
CA ASP A 132 12.38 0.20 10.88
C ASP A 132 12.23 1.66 11.34
N ASN A 133 12.38 1.94 12.63
CA ASN A 133 12.07 3.26 13.19
C ASN A 133 13.12 4.34 12.87
N GLU A 134 14.31 3.96 12.40
CA GLU A 134 15.38 4.89 12.02
C GLU A 134 15.59 4.89 10.50
N ALA A 135 15.64 3.71 9.89
CA ALA A 135 15.88 3.58 8.46
C ALA A 135 14.61 3.79 7.62
N ILE A 136 13.43 3.78 8.24
CA ILE A 136 12.13 3.98 7.59
C ILE A 136 12.03 3.11 6.34
N THR A 137 12.22 1.81 6.52
CA THR A 137 12.17 0.78 5.47
C THR A 137 11.47 -0.45 6.02
N SER A 138 10.79 -1.19 5.16
CA SER A 138 10.14 -2.42 5.58
C SER A 138 11.16 -3.51 5.91
N GLN A 139 11.01 -4.13 7.07
CA GLN A 139 11.73 -5.36 7.45
C GLN A 139 10.85 -6.61 7.21
N ARG A 140 9.52 -6.45 7.31
CA ARG A 140 8.56 -7.51 7.09
C ARG A 140 7.21 -6.92 6.72
N PHE A 141 6.59 -7.49 5.71
CA PHE A 141 5.22 -7.18 5.32
C PHE A 141 4.36 -8.45 5.36
N PHE A 142 3.13 -8.29 5.80
CA PHE A 142 2.12 -9.33 5.82
C PHE A 142 0.84 -8.79 5.19
N ARG A 143 0.18 -9.61 4.39
CA ARG A 143 -1.12 -9.30 3.79
C ARG A 143 -2.03 -10.50 3.85
N TYR A 144 -3.22 -10.26 4.39
CA TYR A 144 -4.35 -11.15 4.27
C TYR A 144 -5.47 -10.48 3.49
N ILE A 145 -5.91 -11.16 2.46
CA ILE A 145 -7.02 -10.77 1.60
C ILE A 145 -8.18 -11.72 1.85
N ALA A 146 -9.36 -11.16 2.12
CA ALA A 146 -10.61 -11.91 2.20
C ALA A 146 -11.72 -11.25 1.39
N GLU A 147 -11.83 -11.67 0.14
CA GLU A 147 -12.81 -11.15 -0.80
C GLU A 147 -13.80 -12.25 -1.20
N ASN A 148 -15.06 -12.13 -0.78
CA ASN A 148 -16.08 -13.16 -1.00
C ASN A 148 -15.59 -14.56 -0.56
N LYS A 149 -15.36 -15.46 -1.54
CA LYS A 149 -14.79 -16.81 -1.34
C LYS A 149 -13.27 -16.83 -1.43
N PHE A 150 -12.65 -15.86 -2.10
CA PHE A 150 -11.22 -15.79 -2.35
C PHE A 150 -10.45 -15.39 -1.11
N ARG A 151 -9.34 -16.07 -0.86
CA ARG A 151 -8.40 -15.80 0.21
C ARG A 151 -6.98 -15.75 -0.34
N ARG A 152 -6.18 -14.82 0.17
CA ARG A 152 -4.73 -14.81 -0.01
C ARG A 152 -4.06 -14.45 1.30
N GLU A 153 -3.12 -15.28 1.72
CA GLU A 153 -2.23 -15.02 2.83
C GLU A 153 -0.82 -14.87 2.27
N GLU A 154 -0.14 -13.79 2.59
CA GLU A 154 1.15 -13.43 2.00
C GLU A 154 2.08 -12.83 3.03
N TYR A 155 3.31 -13.32 3.03
CA TYR A 155 4.42 -12.83 3.83
C TYR A 155 5.56 -12.43 2.92
N LEU A 156 6.06 -11.22 3.11
CA LEU A 156 7.25 -10.72 2.48
C LEU A 156 8.27 -10.40 3.56
N TYR A 157 9.36 -11.14 3.56
CA TYR A 157 10.49 -10.94 4.47
C TYR A 157 11.56 -10.16 3.72
N LEU A 158 11.85 -8.94 4.16
CA LEU A 158 12.91 -8.13 3.58
C LEU A 158 14.11 -8.15 4.51
N ASN A 159 15.30 -8.19 3.93
CA ASN A 159 16.54 -7.95 4.64
C ASN A 159 17.33 -6.90 3.85
N PRO A 160 17.10 -5.59 4.13
CA PRO A 160 17.81 -4.50 3.45
C PRO A 160 19.34 -4.55 3.69
N ALA A 161 19.74 -5.10 4.84
CA ALA A 161 21.14 -5.32 5.18
C ALA A 161 21.87 -6.27 4.23
N THR A 162 21.20 -7.32 3.74
CA THR A 162 21.78 -8.26 2.77
C THR A 162 21.23 -8.09 1.35
N ASN A 163 20.36 -7.11 1.14
CA ASN A 163 19.66 -6.86 -0.13
C ASN A 163 18.92 -8.11 -0.66
N THR A 164 18.23 -8.82 0.24
CA THR A 164 17.46 -10.02 -0.11
C THR A 164 16.02 -9.89 0.34
N ALA A 165 15.10 -10.46 -0.44
CA ALA A 165 13.72 -10.66 -0.01
C ALA A 165 13.26 -12.10 -0.24
N ARG A 166 12.30 -12.55 0.56
CA ARG A 166 11.64 -13.85 0.40
C ARG A 166 10.13 -13.66 0.47
N LEU A 167 9.44 -14.08 -0.56
CA LEU A 167 7.98 -14.08 -0.64
C LEU A 167 7.46 -15.48 -0.32
N LYS A 168 6.50 -15.56 0.59
CA LYS A 168 5.69 -16.77 0.81
C LYS A 168 4.23 -16.42 0.67
N PHE A 169 3.46 -17.18 -0.08
CA PHE A 169 2.02 -16.96 -0.13
C PHE A 169 1.24 -18.26 -0.24
N GLU A 170 0.00 -18.20 0.22
CA GLU A 170 -1.03 -19.19 0.00
C GLU A 170 -2.28 -18.49 -0.55
N VAL A 171 -2.84 -18.99 -1.64
CA VAL A 171 -4.11 -18.54 -2.23
C VAL A 171 -5.07 -19.71 -2.19
N PHE A 172 -6.32 -19.47 -1.78
CA PHE A 172 -7.35 -20.51 -1.69
C PHE A 172 -8.76 -19.92 -1.75
N THR A 173 -9.76 -20.77 -1.91
CA THR A 173 -11.17 -20.40 -1.82
C THR A 173 -11.89 -21.14 -0.68
N VAL A 174 -12.97 -20.54 -0.16
CA VAL A 174 -13.78 -21.10 0.95
C VAL A 174 -15.28 -21.03 0.63
N GLU A 175 -16.05 -22.03 1.07
CA GLU A 175 -17.52 -22.10 0.90
C GLU A 175 -18.28 -21.28 1.96
N ASN A 176 -17.84 -21.33 3.23
CA ASN A 176 -18.53 -20.74 4.39
C ASN A 176 -17.96 -19.38 4.83
N LYS A 177 -18.81 -18.54 5.45
CA LYS A 177 -18.44 -17.22 5.99
C LYS A 177 -17.46 -17.35 7.18
N TYR A 178 -16.21 -17.07 6.86
CA TYR A 178 -15.03 -16.69 7.65
C TYR A 178 -15.19 -16.34 9.17
N LYS A 179 -14.22 -16.80 9.99
CA LYS A 179 -13.91 -16.35 11.36
C LYS A 179 -12.60 -15.56 11.40
N MET A 180 -12.57 -14.44 12.15
CA MET A 180 -11.41 -13.57 12.34
C MET A 180 -10.16 -14.31 12.84
N PRO A 181 -8.93 -13.87 12.47
CA PRO A 181 -7.71 -14.56 12.88
C PRO A 181 -7.46 -14.38 14.37
N LYS A 182 -6.60 -15.25 14.93
CA LYS A 182 -6.01 -15.00 16.24
C LYS A 182 -4.68 -14.27 16.04
N GLU A 183 -4.38 -13.31 16.90
CA GLU A 183 -3.07 -12.64 16.85
C GLU A 183 -2.01 -13.63 17.40
N SER A 184 -0.90 -13.80 16.68
CA SER A 184 0.28 -14.54 17.11
C SER A 184 1.52 -13.63 17.18
N ALA A 185 2.62 -14.15 17.70
CA ALA A 185 3.89 -13.42 17.78
C ALA A 185 4.47 -13.09 16.39
N GLU A 186 4.13 -13.85 15.36
CA GLU A 186 4.64 -13.66 14.00
C GLU A 186 3.74 -12.77 13.13
N GLY A 187 2.51 -12.53 13.57
CA GLY A 187 1.45 -11.83 12.84
C GLY A 187 0.08 -12.42 13.16
N PRO A 188 -1.01 -11.91 12.56
CA PRO A 188 -2.30 -12.58 12.65
C PRO A 188 -2.22 -13.96 11.99
N GLU A 189 -2.51 -15.00 12.76
CA GLU A 189 -2.57 -16.38 12.30
C GLU A 189 -4.02 -16.72 11.95
N TYR A 190 -4.28 -16.93 10.66
CA TYR A 190 -5.59 -17.27 10.14
C TYR A 190 -5.79 -18.78 10.23
N ILE A 191 -6.28 -19.27 11.37
CA ILE A 191 -6.53 -20.70 11.57
C ILE A 191 -7.82 -21.10 10.84
N LEU A 192 -7.71 -21.33 9.54
CA LEU A 192 -8.70 -22.10 8.80
C LEU A 192 -8.20 -23.54 8.69
N ALA A 193 -9.06 -24.51 9.00
CA ALA A 193 -8.69 -25.92 8.84
C ALA A 193 -8.39 -26.21 7.36
N GLU A 194 -7.31 -26.95 7.08
CA GLU A 194 -6.88 -27.23 5.70
C GLU A 194 -8.00 -27.92 4.88
N ALA A 195 -8.84 -28.72 5.54
CA ALA A 195 -9.99 -29.40 4.92
C ALA A 195 -11.08 -28.45 4.40
N ASP A 196 -11.12 -27.20 4.87
CA ASP A 196 -12.09 -26.19 4.42
C ASP A 196 -11.60 -25.41 3.19
N LYS A 197 -10.32 -25.54 2.83
CA LYS A 197 -9.69 -24.82 1.72
C LYS A 197 -9.93 -25.55 0.40
N LYS A 198 -10.24 -24.79 -0.66
CA LYS A 198 -10.36 -25.27 -2.05
C LYS A 198 -9.42 -24.47 -2.95
N GLU A 199 -9.05 -25.05 -4.10
CA GLU A 199 -8.24 -24.36 -5.14
C GLU A 199 -6.92 -23.77 -4.58
N VAL A 200 -6.24 -24.54 -3.72
CA VAL A 200 -5.05 -24.08 -2.99
C VAL A 200 -3.85 -23.95 -3.92
N ARG A 201 -3.18 -22.80 -3.89
CA ARG A 201 -1.86 -22.55 -4.49
C ARG A 201 -0.92 -21.98 -3.44
N LYS A 202 0.25 -22.59 -3.27
CA LYS A 202 1.30 -22.16 -2.34
C LYS A 202 2.58 -21.87 -3.10
N GLU A 203 3.28 -20.80 -2.74
CA GLU A 203 4.64 -20.51 -3.21
C GLU A 203 5.52 -20.04 -2.06
N ASP A 204 6.81 -20.34 -2.18
CA ASP A 204 7.88 -19.85 -1.31
C ASP A 204 9.11 -19.61 -2.20
N LYS A 205 9.46 -18.35 -2.40
CA LYS A 205 10.53 -17.97 -3.34
C LYS A 205 11.37 -16.81 -2.85
N GLN A 206 12.63 -16.82 -3.25
CA GLN A 206 13.51 -15.69 -3.10
C GLN A 206 13.21 -14.64 -4.18
N VAL A 207 13.09 -13.39 -3.78
CA VAL A 207 12.94 -12.25 -4.68
C VAL A 207 14.32 -11.59 -4.81
N VAL A 208 14.77 -11.44 -6.04
CA VAL A 208 16.03 -10.77 -6.35
C VAL A 208 15.78 -9.27 -6.27
N ILE A 209 16.45 -8.59 -5.34
CA ILE A 209 16.43 -7.13 -5.26
C ILE A 209 17.56 -6.58 -6.14
N PRO A 210 17.25 -5.78 -7.17
CA PRO A 210 18.24 -5.15 -8.02
C PRO A 210 19.22 -4.24 -7.25
N ALA A 211 20.44 -4.08 -7.78
CA ALA A 211 21.50 -3.33 -7.11
C ALA A 211 21.27 -1.80 -7.10
N ASP A 212 20.43 -1.30 -8.00
CA ASP A 212 20.04 0.12 -8.14
C ASP A 212 19.02 0.58 -7.08
N LYS A 213 18.57 -0.30 -6.18
CA LYS A 213 17.61 0.03 -5.11
C LYS A 213 18.30 0.61 -3.88
N GLN A 214 19.07 1.67 -4.09
CA GLN A 214 19.85 2.36 -3.07
C GLN A 214 19.46 3.84 -2.98
N ASP A 215 19.64 4.44 -1.81
CA ASP A 215 19.65 5.89 -1.68
C ASP A 215 20.97 6.50 -2.16
N ALA A 216 21.09 7.83 -2.10
CA ALA A 216 22.26 8.57 -2.55
C ALA A 216 23.55 8.18 -1.81
N ASP A 217 23.44 7.67 -0.59
CA ASP A 217 24.57 7.22 0.24
C ASP A 217 24.89 5.73 0.06
N GLY A 218 24.14 5.04 -0.82
CA GLY A 218 24.34 3.64 -1.15
C GLY A 218 23.64 2.66 -0.20
N TYR A 219 22.74 3.12 0.67
CA TYR A 219 21.96 2.24 1.54
C TYR A 219 20.79 1.65 0.78
N TYR A 220 20.64 0.33 0.88
CA TYR A 220 19.43 -0.33 0.41
C TYR A 220 18.26 0.00 1.32
N TYR A 221 17.18 0.45 0.72
CA TYR A 221 15.90 0.60 1.37
C TYR A 221 14.84 0.15 0.38
N MET A 222 13.91 -0.66 0.85
CA MET A 222 12.79 -1.12 0.05
C MET A 222 11.52 -0.85 0.83
N GLN A 223 10.53 -0.32 0.14
CA GLN A 223 9.23 -0.06 0.72
C GLN A 223 8.21 -1.12 0.29
N ASP A 224 7.41 -1.57 1.24
CA ASP A 224 6.09 -2.08 0.93
C ASP A 224 5.10 -0.91 0.83
N LEU A 225 3.83 -1.20 0.56
CA LEU A 225 2.82 -0.17 0.35
C LEU A 225 2.55 0.69 1.59
N ILE A 226 2.58 0.09 2.78
CA ILE A 226 2.37 0.79 4.04
C ILE A 226 3.64 1.58 4.39
N SER A 227 4.81 0.95 4.33
CA SER A 227 6.06 1.62 4.68
C SER A 227 6.42 2.74 3.69
N GLY A 228 6.02 2.61 2.42
CA GLY A 228 6.15 3.65 1.41
C GLY A 228 5.34 4.90 1.75
N TYR A 229 4.11 4.72 2.22
CA TYR A 229 3.30 5.81 2.76
C TYR A 229 4.00 6.50 3.95
N TYR A 230 4.45 5.75 4.95
CA TYR A 230 5.13 6.34 6.11
C TYR A 230 6.46 7.00 5.75
N TYR A 231 7.17 6.49 4.74
CA TYR A 231 8.36 7.13 4.19
C TYR A 231 8.03 8.47 3.53
N MET A 232 6.92 8.58 2.79
CA MET A 232 6.51 9.86 2.19
C MET A 232 6.28 10.96 3.23
N ARG A 233 5.87 10.61 4.45
CA ARG A 233 5.69 11.57 5.56
C ARG A 233 7.02 12.17 6.05
N THR A 234 8.15 11.54 5.73
CA THR A 234 9.50 11.99 6.12
C THR A 234 10.16 12.90 5.07
N LEU A 235 9.48 13.14 3.95
CA LEU A 235 10.02 13.98 2.88
C LEU A 235 10.14 15.43 3.35
N ASN A 236 11.20 16.10 2.89
CA ASN A 236 11.35 17.53 3.11
C ASN A 236 10.57 18.28 2.03
N PHE A 237 9.31 18.63 2.32
CA PHE A 237 8.42 19.30 1.38
C PHE A 237 8.89 20.72 1.01
N ASP A 238 9.64 21.41 1.89
CA ASP A 238 10.21 22.74 1.61
C ASP A 238 11.20 22.74 0.43
N LYS A 239 11.79 21.58 0.14
CA LYS A 239 12.72 21.39 -0.97
C LYS A 239 12.05 20.96 -2.27
N LEU A 240 10.77 20.59 -2.23
CA LEU A 240 10.04 20.09 -3.39
C LEU A 240 9.40 21.25 -4.16
N LYS A 241 9.49 21.18 -5.48
CA LYS A 241 8.81 22.07 -6.42
C LYS A 241 7.80 21.29 -7.23
N GLU A 242 6.71 21.95 -7.63
CA GLU A 242 5.73 21.34 -8.51
C GLU A 242 6.41 20.79 -9.77
N GLY A 243 6.08 19.53 -10.11
CA GLY A 243 6.71 18.77 -11.19
C GLY A 243 7.90 17.92 -10.78
N ASP A 244 8.45 18.09 -9.56
CA ASP A 244 9.52 17.23 -9.06
C ASP A 244 9.06 15.77 -9.00
N VAL A 245 9.95 14.86 -9.37
CA VAL A 245 9.69 13.43 -9.38
C VAL A 245 10.41 12.77 -8.22
N ILE A 246 9.65 12.22 -7.29
CA ILE A 246 10.14 11.41 -6.19
C ILE A 246 10.17 9.95 -6.65
N THR A 247 11.32 9.30 -6.49
CA THR A 247 11.49 7.86 -6.80
C THR A 247 11.66 7.06 -5.51
N ILE A 248 10.83 6.03 -5.33
CA ILE A 248 10.79 5.18 -4.14
C ILE A 248 11.02 3.72 -4.57
N PRO A 249 12.14 3.10 -4.20
CA PRO A 249 12.33 1.66 -4.31
C PRO A 249 11.23 0.92 -3.55
N ALA A 250 10.46 0.09 -4.25
CA ALA A 250 9.32 -0.60 -3.68
C ALA A 250 9.26 -2.06 -4.13
N ILE A 251 8.62 -2.90 -3.34
CA ILE A 251 8.35 -4.29 -3.66
C ILE A 251 6.89 -4.61 -3.40
N PHE A 252 6.27 -5.27 -4.37
CA PHE A 252 4.90 -5.74 -4.27
C PHE A 252 4.81 -7.11 -4.93
N GLU A 253 4.23 -8.05 -4.19
CA GLU A 253 4.26 -9.48 -4.55
C GLU A 253 5.70 -9.95 -4.76
N GLU A 254 6.06 -10.33 -5.98
CA GLU A 254 7.40 -10.80 -6.36
C GLU A 254 8.22 -9.77 -7.13
N GLN A 255 7.66 -8.60 -7.42
CA GLN A 255 8.24 -7.62 -8.32
C GLN A 255 8.82 -6.44 -7.54
N THR A 256 9.97 -5.96 -7.99
CA THR A 256 10.63 -4.76 -7.47
C THR A 256 10.46 -3.60 -8.44
N TYR A 257 10.27 -2.41 -7.90
CA TYR A 257 9.89 -1.22 -8.64
C TYR A 257 10.74 -0.01 -8.22
N SER A 258 10.96 0.90 -9.16
CA SER A 258 11.36 2.28 -8.86
C SER A 258 10.11 3.13 -8.96
N PHE A 259 9.33 3.19 -7.89
CA PHE A 259 8.02 3.82 -7.93
C PHE A 259 8.15 5.34 -8.05
N ARG A 260 7.58 5.94 -9.10
CA ARG A 260 7.72 7.36 -9.42
C ARG A 260 6.44 8.12 -9.09
N ILE A 261 6.61 9.22 -8.35
CA ILE A 261 5.52 10.09 -7.92
C ILE A 261 5.88 11.52 -8.31
N VAL A 262 5.00 12.17 -9.05
CA VAL A 262 5.11 13.59 -9.35
C VAL A 262 4.50 14.38 -8.19
N TYR A 263 5.25 15.34 -7.65
CA TYR A 263 4.72 16.31 -6.71
C TYR A 263 3.93 17.39 -7.46
N GLY A 264 2.65 17.51 -7.15
CA GLY A 264 1.71 18.42 -7.79
C GLY A 264 1.55 19.77 -7.10
N GLY A 265 2.44 20.12 -6.16
CA GLY A 265 2.35 21.36 -5.40
C GLY A 265 1.37 21.31 -4.22
N LEU A 266 1.14 22.48 -3.62
CA LEU A 266 0.09 22.69 -2.63
C LEU A 266 -1.28 22.79 -3.33
N ASP A 267 -2.29 22.21 -2.70
CA ASP A 267 -3.67 22.16 -3.15
C ASP A 267 -4.61 22.28 -1.93
N GLU A 268 -5.88 22.59 -2.14
CA GLU A 268 -6.88 22.61 -1.06
C GLU A 268 -7.87 21.45 -1.24
N VAL A 269 -7.97 20.59 -0.22
CA VAL A 269 -8.92 19.47 -0.22
C VAL A 269 -10.02 19.67 0.80
N LYS A 270 -11.25 19.32 0.39
CA LYS A 270 -12.42 19.43 1.25
C LYS A 270 -12.60 18.18 2.11
N ILE A 271 -12.40 18.29 3.42
CA ILE A 271 -12.63 17.24 4.41
C ILE A 271 -13.74 17.69 5.35
N LYS A 272 -14.82 16.91 5.46
CA LYS A 272 -15.99 17.19 6.32
C LYS A 272 -16.51 18.64 6.25
N GLY A 273 -16.50 19.23 5.05
CA GLY A 273 -17.02 20.59 4.83
C GLY A 273 -15.99 21.71 5.00
N LYS A 274 -14.78 21.43 5.48
CA LYS A 274 -13.67 22.38 5.61
C LYS A 274 -12.65 22.17 4.49
N TYR A 275 -12.06 23.26 4.00
CA TYR A 275 -10.93 23.20 3.08
C TYR A 275 -9.64 23.16 3.88
N ILE A 276 -8.73 22.29 3.47
CA ILE A 276 -7.51 21.97 4.19
C ILE A 276 -6.38 21.97 3.18
N GLU A 277 -5.32 22.70 3.49
CA GLU A 277 -4.13 22.76 2.67
C GLU A 277 -3.39 21.42 2.69
N ALA A 278 -3.00 20.95 1.51
CA ALA A 278 -2.45 19.63 1.32
C ALA A 278 -1.42 19.58 0.19
N HIS A 279 -0.40 18.77 0.37
CA HIS A 279 0.52 18.38 -0.69
C HIS A 279 -0.13 17.37 -1.62
N LYS A 280 -0.17 17.69 -2.92
CA LYS A 280 -0.72 16.84 -3.97
C LYS A 280 0.32 15.92 -4.56
N PHE A 281 -0.04 14.67 -4.79
CA PHE A 281 0.83 13.67 -5.39
C PHE A 281 0.12 12.90 -6.50
N ILE A 282 0.85 12.68 -7.58
CA ILE A 282 0.36 12.03 -8.79
C ILE A 282 1.33 10.89 -9.13
N PRO A 283 0.92 9.64 -8.93
CA PRO A 283 1.63 8.48 -9.45
C PRO A 283 1.91 8.57 -10.95
N ASP A 284 3.15 8.30 -11.35
CA ASP A 284 3.47 8.10 -12.76
C ASP A 284 3.04 6.69 -13.19
N LEU A 285 1.87 6.60 -13.84
CA LEU A 285 1.33 5.36 -14.40
C LEU A 285 1.58 5.22 -15.91
N SER A 286 2.48 6.02 -16.49
CA SER A 286 2.72 6.02 -17.95
C SER A 286 3.19 4.66 -18.50
N GLY A 287 3.79 3.83 -17.66
CA GLY A 287 4.17 2.45 -17.97
C GLY A 287 3.07 1.40 -17.74
N PHE A 288 1.84 1.80 -17.38
CA PHE A 288 0.74 0.91 -17.07
C PHE A 288 -0.23 0.80 -18.25
N THR A 289 -0.25 -0.35 -18.92
CA THR A 289 -1.21 -0.65 -19.99
C THR A 289 -2.39 -1.44 -19.43
N ASP A 290 -3.26 -0.79 -18.66
CA ASP A 290 -4.53 -1.38 -18.24
C ASP A 290 -5.69 -0.46 -18.63
N ASP A 291 -6.70 -1.02 -19.28
CA ASP A 291 -7.93 -0.32 -19.73
C ASP A 291 -8.78 0.20 -18.55
N LEU A 292 -8.35 -0.11 -17.33
CA LEU A 292 -9.01 0.18 -16.07
C LEU A 292 -8.99 1.67 -15.70
N PHE A 293 -7.85 2.33 -15.94
CA PHE A 293 -7.63 3.73 -15.58
C PHE A 293 -7.86 4.65 -16.77
N ARG A 294 -8.42 5.84 -16.53
CA ARG A 294 -8.73 6.78 -17.61
C ARG A 294 -8.30 8.20 -17.29
N GLY A 295 -8.03 8.94 -18.37
CA GLY A 295 -7.69 10.35 -18.33
C GLY A 295 -6.24 10.60 -17.92
N GLN A 296 -5.86 11.87 -17.91
CA GLN A 296 -4.60 12.31 -17.32
C GLN A 296 -4.69 12.20 -15.80
N ASN A 297 -3.59 11.74 -15.17
CA ASN A 297 -3.46 11.61 -13.72
C ASN A 297 -4.62 10.79 -13.12
N PRO A 298 -4.75 9.52 -13.52
CA PRO A 298 -5.90 8.69 -13.14
C PRO A 298 -5.96 8.41 -11.63
N ILE A 299 -4.87 8.63 -10.91
CA ILE A 299 -4.81 8.57 -9.46
C ILE A 299 -4.19 9.86 -8.95
N THR A 300 -4.77 10.41 -7.90
CA THR A 300 -4.21 11.57 -7.19
C THR A 300 -4.48 11.37 -5.71
N PHE A 301 -3.50 11.69 -4.87
CA PHE A 301 -3.69 11.68 -3.43
C PHE A 301 -3.11 12.94 -2.80
N TRP A 302 -3.66 13.30 -1.65
CA TRP A 302 -3.36 14.51 -0.93
C TRP A 302 -3.01 14.19 0.50
N VAL A 303 -1.92 14.78 0.96
CA VAL A 303 -1.37 14.62 2.30
C VAL A 303 -1.38 15.98 2.99
N SER A 304 -1.75 16.06 4.27
CA SER A 304 -1.83 17.33 5.00
C SER A 304 -0.50 18.11 4.91
N ALA A 305 -0.61 19.43 4.77
CA ALA A 305 0.55 20.32 4.77
C ALA A 305 1.11 20.55 6.19
N ASP A 306 0.33 20.23 7.24
CA ASP A 306 0.82 20.24 8.61
C ASP A 306 1.87 19.15 8.87
N LYS A 307 2.58 19.26 10.00
CA LYS A 307 3.70 18.36 10.35
C LYS A 307 3.32 16.89 10.51
N ASN A 308 2.03 16.55 10.61
CA ASN A 308 1.63 15.16 10.68
C ASN A 308 1.74 14.48 9.31
N HIS A 309 1.54 15.24 8.22
CA HIS A 309 1.54 14.72 6.86
C HIS A 309 0.65 13.47 6.72
N ILE A 310 -0.59 13.52 7.22
CA ILE A 310 -1.51 12.39 7.07
C ILE A 310 -2.24 12.46 5.71
N PRO A 311 -2.58 11.32 5.08
CA PRO A 311 -3.43 11.30 3.91
C PRO A 311 -4.79 11.87 4.27
N LEU A 312 -5.22 12.86 3.50
CA LEU A 312 -6.53 13.48 3.65
C LEU A 312 -7.52 12.88 2.65
N LYS A 313 -7.06 12.68 1.41
CA LYS A 313 -7.87 12.17 0.32
C LYS A 313 -7.02 11.36 -0.66
N ALA A 314 -7.59 10.33 -1.27
CA ALA A 314 -7.11 9.76 -2.52
C ALA A 314 -8.30 9.61 -3.49
N GLU A 315 -8.09 9.92 -4.75
CA GLU A 315 -9.08 9.80 -5.81
C GLU A 315 -8.50 8.95 -6.93
N ALA A 316 -9.29 8.01 -7.42
CA ALA A 316 -8.96 7.24 -8.60
C ALA A 316 -10.09 7.23 -9.62
N LYS A 317 -9.75 7.66 -10.83
CA LYS A 317 -10.61 7.67 -12.00
C LYS A 317 -10.48 6.35 -12.72
N ILE A 318 -11.51 5.53 -12.57
CA ILE A 318 -11.61 4.24 -13.22
C ILE A 318 -12.62 4.29 -14.37
N PHE A 319 -12.59 3.29 -15.24
CA PHE A 319 -13.38 3.28 -16.47
C PHE A 319 -14.91 3.40 -16.25
N LEU A 320 -15.43 3.10 -15.04
CA LEU A 320 -16.84 3.27 -14.66
C LEU A 320 -17.03 4.11 -13.39
N GLY A 321 -16.40 5.28 -13.32
CA GLY A 321 -16.65 6.26 -12.26
C GLY A 321 -15.38 6.61 -11.49
N ALA A 322 -15.57 7.09 -10.25
CA ALA A 322 -14.48 7.44 -9.36
C ALA A 322 -14.64 6.73 -8.03
N ILE A 323 -13.51 6.32 -7.47
CA ILE A 323 -13.41 5.86 -6.08
C ILE A 323 -12.62 6.92 -5.33
N ASP A 324 -13.18 7.35 -4.19
CA ASP A 324 -12.55 8.31 -3.30
C ASP A 324 -12.32 7.66 -1.93
N LEU A 325 -11.09 7.74 -1.42
CA LEU A 325 -10.77 7.54 -0.03
C LEU A 325 -10.74 8.91 0.65
N THR A 326 -11.49 9.11 1.72
CA THR A 326 -11.52 10.39 2.46
C THR A 326 -11.31 10.16 3.95
N LEU A 327 -10.51 11.00 4.58
CA LEU A 327 -10.30 11.00 6.02
C LEU A 327 -11.62 11.21 6.77
N GLU A 328 -11.90 10.30 7.71
CA GLU A 328 -13.07 10.34 8.58
C GLU A 328 -12.70 10.60 10.03
N GLN A 329 -11.67 9.98 10.57
CA GLN A 329 -11.29 10.19 11.98
C GLN A 329 -9.79 10.02 12.14
N HIS A 330 -9.24 10.67 13.15
CA HIS A 330 -7.88 10.45 13.62
C HIS A 330 -7.86 10.46 15.14
N GLU A 331 -6.88 9.76 15.70
CA GLU A 331 -6.62 9.69 17.12
C GLU A 331 -5.12 9.62 17.34
N ASN A 332 -4.63 10.31 18.39
CA ASN A 332 -3.25 10.22 18.83
C ASN A 332 -2.23 10.53 17.71
N LEU A 333 -2.45 11.67 17.04
CA LEU A 333 -1.45 12.25 16.13
C LEU A 333 -0.33 12.90 16.94
N LEU A 334 0.88 12.93 16.37
CA LEU A 334 2.06 13.49 17.04
C LEU A 334 1.94 15.01 17.22
N HIS A 335 1.40 15.70 16.21
CA HIS A 335 1.14 17.13 16.22
C HIS A 335 -0.36 17.40 16.19
N THR A 336 -0.74 18.62 16.57
CA THR A 336 -2.13 19.06 16.46
C THR A 336 -2.57 19.07 14.98
N ALA A 337 -3.72 18.46 14.69
CA ALA A 337 -4.31 18.49 13.36
C ALA A 337 -4.81 19.89 12.99
N GLU A 338 -4.41 20.40 11.83
CA GLU A 338 -4.82 21.71 11.36
C GLU A 338 -6.04 21.61 10.43
N GLY A 339 -7.24 21.60 11.04
CA GLY A 339 -8.50 21.80 10.31
C GLY A 339 -9.35 20.55 10.02
N TYR A 340 -8.93 19.34 10.39
CA TYR A 340 -9.65 18.07 10.13
C TYR A 340 -10.02 17.24 11.37
#